data_AF-A0A9E3H368-F1
#
_entry.id   AF-A0A9E3H368-F1
#
_cell.length_a   1.000
_cell.length_b   1.000
_cell.length_c   1.000
_cell.angle_alpha   90.00
_cell.angle_beta   90.00
_cell.angle_gamma   90.00
#
_symmetry.space_group_name_H-M   'P 1'
#
loop_
_entity.id
_entity.type
_entity.pdbx_description
1 polymer ?
#
loop_
_entity_poly.entity_id
_entity_poly.type
_entity_poly.pdbx_seq_one_letter_code
_entity_poly.pdbx_strand_id
1 'polypeptide(L)'
;MLDDTLAAERGRGLAPNTIDLRRPAIRYLHRAAGCPVPTDDACVSETVAGIRRDAARCGELPAKKVAATAAILRQILVPIPATCAACTIAP
;
A
#
# COMPACT_ATOMS: atom_id res chain seq x y z
N MET A 1 -17.68 1.43 -16.15
CA MET A 1 -16.61 2.36 -16.58
C MET A 1 -15.47 2.51 -15.56
N LEU A 2 -15.66 2.22 -14.26
CA LEU A 2 -14.58 2.27 -13.26
C LEU A 2 -13.78 0.95 -13.14
N ASP A 3 -14.40 -0.15 -13.54
CA ASP A 3 -13.82 -1.47 -13.79
C ASP A 3 -12.62 -1.42 -14.76
N ASP A 4 -12.79 -0.80 -15.93
CA ASP A 4 -11.71 -0.61 -16.91
C ASP A 4 -10.54 0.18 -16.33
N THR A 5 -10.81 1.16 -15.46
CA THR A 5 -9.73 1.97 -14.88
C THR A 5 -8.86 1.17 -13.91
N LEU A 6 -9.43 0.28 -13.10
CA LEU A 6 -8.68 -0.54 -12.14
C LEU A 6 -7.86 -1.63 -12.85
N ALA A 7 -8.42 -2.22 -13.90
CA ALA A 7 -7.72 -3.17 -14.75
C ALA A 7 -6.55 -2.50 -15.49
N ALA A 8 -6.77 -1.30 -16.03
CA ALA A 8 -5.71 -0.50 -16.66
C ALA A 8 -4.62 -0.10 -15.65
N GLU A 9 -4.98 0.27 -14.42
CA GLU A 9 -4.00 0.56 -13.35
C GLU A 9 -3.14 -0.66 -13.03
N ARG A 10 -3.70 -1.87 -13.04
CA ARG A 10 -2.90 -3.10 -12.92
C ARG A 10 -2.00 -3.37 -14.10
N GLY A 11 -2.49 -3.18 -15.32
CA GLY A 11 -1.66 -3.29 -16.52
C GLY A 11 -0.45 -2.34 -16.51
N ARG A 12 -0.54 -1.22 -15.77
CA ARG A 12 0.56 -0.27 -15.55
C ARG A 12 1.52 -0.67 -14.42
N GLY A 13 1.33 -1.83 -13.80
CA GLY A 13 2.21 -2.36 -12.76
C GLY A 13 1.99 -1.78 -11.38
N LEU A 14 0.84 -1.17 -11.09
CA LEU A 14 0.55 -0.73 -9.73
C LEU A 14 0.42 -1.92 -8.78
N ALA A 15 0.99 -1.76 -7.58
CA ALA A 15 0.90 -2.75 -6.51
C ALA A 15 -0.57 -2.99 -6.09
N PRO A 16 -0.94 -4.22 -5.71
CA PRO A 16 -2.30 -4.57 -5.28
C PRO A 16 -2.79 -3.69 -4.13
N ASN A 17 -1.90 -3.43 -3.17
CA ASN A 17 -2.18 -2.62 -1.99
C ASN A 17 -2.56 -1.18 -2.35
N THR A 18 -1.97 -0.61 -3.40
CA THR A 18 -2.28 0.74 -3.85
C THR A 18 -3.70 0.82 -4.41
N ILE A 19 -4.13 -0.21 -5.14
CA ILE A 19 -5.49 -0.30 -5.68
C ILE A 19 -6.52 -0.45 -4.54
N ASP A 20 -6.20 -1.28 -3.55
CA ASP A 20 -7.04 -1.46 -2.35
C ASP A 20 -7.20 -0.17 -1.54
N LEU A 21 -6.18 0.70 -1.50
CA LEU A 21 -6.25 2.01 -0.85
C LEU A 21 -6.99 3.06 -1.68
N ARG A 22 -6.88 3.02 -3.01
CA ARG A 22 -7.57 3.95 -3.92
C ARG A 22 -9.07 3.74 -3.95
N ARG A 23 -9.53 2.49 -3.92
CA ARG A 23 -10.95 2.13 -3.95
C ARG A 23 -11.80 2.86 -2.89
N PRO A 24 -11.49 2.80 -1.57
CA PRO A 24 -12.26 3.50 -0.54
C PRO A 24 -12.11 5.03 -0.63
N ALA A 25 -10.97 5.55 -1.10
CA ALA A 25 -10.80 6.99 -1.31
C ALA A 25 -11.73 7.52 -2.40
N ILE A 26 -11.82 6.82 -3.54
CA ILE A 26 -12.78 7.14 -4.61
C ILE A 26 -14.22 7.06 -4.09
N ARG A 27 -14.55 6.00 -3.36
CA ARG A 27 -15.86 5.85 -2.71
C ARG A 27 -16.20 7.02 -1.78
N TYR A 28 -15.23 7.45 -0.97
CA TYR A 28 -15.40 8.57 -0.06
C TYR A 28 -15.64 9.88 -0.82
N LEU A 29 -14.86 10.16 -1.87
CA LEU A 29 -15.03 11.34 -2.71
C LEU A 29 -16.42 11.38 -3.36
N HIS A 30 -16.91 10.26 -3.89
CA HIS A 30 -18.26 10.19 -4.47
C HIS A 30 -19.36 10.42 -3.43
N ARG A 31 -19.21 9.85 -2.23
CA ARG A 31 -20.13 10.07 -1.12
C ARG A 31 -20.14 11.53 -0.68
N ALA A 32 -18.97 12.16 -0.56
CA ALA A 32 -18.85 13.57 -0.22
C ALA A 32 -19.47 14.48 -1.28
N ALA A 33 -19.39 14.08 -2.56
CA ALA A 33 -20.00 14.79 -3.68
C ALA A 33 -21.51 14.48 -3.88
N GLY A 34 -22.11 13.61 -3.05
CA GLY A 34 -23.52 13.21 -3.19
C GLY A 34 -23.83 12.43 -4.48
N CYS A 35 -22.80 11.93 -5.16
CA CYS A 35 -22.94 11.14 -6.38
C CYS A 35 -23.19 9.67 -6.05
N PRO A 36 -23.88 8.92 -6.94
CA PRO A 36 -23.99 7.48 -6.79
C PRO A 36 -22.60 6.86 -6.74
N VAL A 37 -22.40 5.93 -5.79
CA VAL A 37 -21.11 5.30 -5.57
C VAL A 37 -20.89 4.23 -6.65
N PRO A 38 -19.95 4.43 -7.59
CA PRO A 38 -19.69 3.47 -8.66
C PRO A 38 -18.99 2.19 -8.16
N THR A 39 -18.55 2.20 -6.89
CA THR A 39 -17.75 1.14 -6.26
C THR A 39 -18.58 0.06 -5.57
N ASP A 40 -19.89 0.26 -5.46
CA ASP A 40 -20.85 -0.70 -4.90
C ASP A 40 -21.39 -1.66 -6.01
N ASP A 41 -20.99 -1.47 -7.27
CA ASP A 41 -21.26 -2.39 -8.38
C ASP A 41 -20.55 -3.74 -8.16
N ALA A 42 -21.28 -4.84 -8.38
CA ALA A 42 -20.78 -6.20 -8.26
C ALA A 42 -19.61 -6.47 -9.22
N CYS A 43 -19.65 -5.86 -10.42
CA CYS A 43 -18.59 -5.98 -11.43
C CYS A 43 -17.23 -5.50 -10.89
N VAL A 44 -17.20 -4.34 -10.23
CA VAL A 44 -15.98 -3.78 -9.64
C VAL A 44 -15.42 -4.68 -8.54
N SER A 45 -16.30 -5.28 -7.74
CA SER A 45 -15.89 -6.20 -6.68
C SER A 45 -15.29 -7.49 -7.24
N GLU A 46 -15.84 -8.01 -8.34
CA GLU A 46 -15.31 -9.17 -9.05
C GLU A 46 -13.94 -8.89 -9.69
N THR A 47 -13.77 -7.74 -10.35
CA THR A 47 -12.47 -7.33 -10.93
C THR A 47 -11.38 -7.24 -9.86
N VAL A 48 -11.67 -6.61 -8.73
CA VAL A 48 -10.70 -6.50 -7.61
C VAL A 48 -10.37 -7.88 -7.03
N ALA A 49 -11.34 -8.78 -6.92
CA ALA A 49 -11.10 -10.15 -6.50
C ALA A 49 -10.19 -10.91 -7.50
N GLY A 50 -10.38 -10.70 -8.81
CA GLY A 50 -9.48 -11.20 -9.87
C GLY A 50 -8.06 -10.69 -9.70
N ILE A 51 -7.91 -9.37 -9.55
CA ILE A 51 -6.62 -8.70 -9.32
C ILE A 51 -5.88 -9.27 -8.10
N ARG A 52 -6.60 -9.59 -7.01
CA ARG A 52 -6.01 -10.20 -5.81
C ARG A 52 -5.59 -11.65 -6.05
N ARG A 53 -6.38 -12.43 -6.78
CA ARG A 53 -6.04 -13.81 -7.15
C ARG A 53 -4.79 -13.87 -8.01
N ASP A 54 -4.67 -12.97 -8.98
CA ASP A 54 -3.51 -12.92 -9.86
C ASP A 54 -2.26 -12.45 -9.12
N ALA A 55 -2.38 -11.45 -8.24
CA ALA A 55 -1.28 -11.03 -7.37
C ALA A 55 -0.77 -12.17 -6.48
N ALA A 56 -1.67 -12.96 -5.90
CA ALA A 56 -1.32 -14.11 -5.07
C ALA A 56 -0.60 -15.19 -5.88
N ARG A 57 -1.04 -15.44 -7.12
CA ARG A 57 -0.39 -16.38 -8.05
C ARG A 57 1.03 -15.93 -8.41
N CYS A 58 1.22 -14.63 -8.65
CA CYS A 58 2.52 -14.05 -9.00
C CYS A 58 3.45 -13.81 -7.80
N GLY A 59 3.00 -14.08 -6.56
CA GLY A 59 3.80 -13.85 -5.35
C GLY A 59 3.94 -12.37 -4.96
N GLU A 60 3.14 -11.47 -5.51
CA GLU A 60 3.17 -10.01 -5.26
C GLU A 60 2.45 -9.59 -3.97
N LEU A 61 2.24 -10.53 -3.05
CA LEU A 61 1.57 -10.26 -1.78
C LEU A 61 2.42 -9.32 -0.91
N PRO A 62 1.79 -8.43 -0.12
CA PRO A 62 2.51 -7.48 0.70
C PRO A 62 3.48 -8.20 1.65
N ALA A 63 4.76 -7.85 1.56
CA ALA A 63 5.79 -8.38 2.44
C ALA A 63 5.51 -7.97 3.89
N LYS A 64 5.39 -8.95 4.78
CA LYS A 64 5.32 -8.69 6.22
C LYS A 64 6.69 -8.20 6.69
N LYS A 65 6.74 -7.01 7.27
CA LYS A 65 7.96 -6.51 7.92
C LYS A 65 8.30 -7.42 9.10
N VAL A 66 9.57 -7.81 9.21
CA VAL A 66 10.08 -8.57 10.35
C VAL A 66 10.03 -7.67 11.59
N ALA A 67 9.65 -8.25 12.73
CA ALA A 67 9.65 -7.52 13.99
C ALA A 67 11.06 -7.00 14.31
N ALA A 68 11.17 -5.75 14.76
CA ALA A 68 12.42 -5.17 15.22
C ALA A 68 12.79 -5.76 16.59
N THR A 69 13.32 -6.99 16.59
CA THR A 69 13.79 -7.65 17.81
C THR A 69 15.03 -6.95 18.35
N ALA A 70 15.31 -7.13 19.65
CA ALA A 70 16.51 -6.59 20.28
C ALA A 70 17.82 -7.03 19.60
N ALA A 71 17.83 -8.16 18.88
CA ALA A 71 18.97 -8.62 18.09
C ALA A 71 19.15 -7.79 16.80
N ILE A 72 18.06 -7.56 16.06
CA ILE A 72 18.05 -6.74 14.83
C ILE A 72 18.41 -5.29 15.16
N LEU A 73 17.85 -4.75 16.25
CA LEU A 73 18.17 -3.40 16.71
C LEU A 73 19.65 -3.23 17.03
N ARG A 74 20.27 -4.22 17.70
CA ARG A 74 21.71 -4.20 17.97
C ARG A 74 22.54 -4.21 16.68
N GLN A 75 22.17 -5.02 15.68
CA GLN A 75 22.86 -5.01 14.38
C GLN A 75 22.76 -3.66 13.66
N ILE A 76 21.59 -3.01 13.71
CA ILE A 76 21.38 -1.69 13.11
C ILE A 76 22.17 -0.60 13.85
N LEU A 77 22.29 -0.70 15.17
CA LEU A 77 22.95 0.30 16.02
C LEU A 77 24.48 0.20 16.04
N VAL A 78 25.08 -0.98 15.84
CA VAL A 78 26.55 -1.18 15.81
C VAL A 78 27.31 -0.19 14.92
N PRO A 79 26.88 0.11 13.69
CA PRO A 79 27.58 1.07 12.83
C PRO A 79 27.28 2.54 13.14
N ILE A 80 26.30 2.84 13.99
CA ILE A 80 25.89 4.22 14.29
C ILE A 80 26.74 4.74 15.45
N PRO A 81 27.59 5.77 15.24
CA PRO A 81 28.39 6.32 16.33
C PRO A 81 27.46 6.96 17.39
N ALA A 82 27.73 6.67 18.66
CA ALA A 82 26.95 7.20 19.80
C ALA A 82 26.98 8.74 19.90
N THR A 83 27.94 9.37 19.22
CA THR A 83 28.03 10.82 19.08
C THR A 83 28.28 11.14 17.61
N CYS A 84 27.35 11.89 17.00
CA CYS A 84 27.65 12.55 15.74
C CYS A 84 28.63 13.69 16.05
N ALA A 85 29.87 13.61 15.57
CA ALA A 85 30.89 14.66 15.79
C ALA A 85 30.47 16.06 15.28
N ALA A 86 29.39 16.16 14.50
CA ALA A 86 28.80 17.42 14.04
C ALA A 86 27.84 18.08 15.05
N CYS A 87 27.52 17.43 16.17
CA CYS A 87 26.57 17.95 17.16
C CYS A 87 27.30 18.27 18.47
N THR A 88 28.15 19.30 18.46
CA THR A 88 28.50 20.01 19.70
C THR A 88 27.30 20.84 20.13
N ILE A 89 26.32 20.23 20.80
CA ILE A 89 25.39 20.97 21.65
C ILE A 89 26.19 21.37 22.88
N ALA A 90 26.68 22.61 22.86
CA ALA A 90 27.20 23.29 24.04
C ALA A 90 26.04 23.51 25.05
N PRO A 91 26.32 23.45 26.37
CA PRO A 91 25.32 23.57 27.42
C PRO A 91 24.62 24.92 27.45
#